data_AF-A0A9P0MUS9-F1
#
_entry.id   AF-A0A9P0MUS9-F1
#
_cell.length_a   1.000
_cell.length_b   1.000
_cell.length_c   1.000
_cell.angle_alpha   90.00
_cell.angle_beta   90.00
_cell.angle_gamma   90.00
#
_symmetry.space_group_name_H-M   'P 1'
#
loop_
_entity.id
_entity.type
_entity.pdbx_description
1 polymer ?
#
loop_
_entity_poly.entity_id
_entity_poly.type
_entity_poly.pdbx_seq_one_letter_code
_entity_poly.pdbx_strand_id
1 'polypeptide(L)'
;MGNIATSSGGSPLVIVLLCILLHLAISSEPELDRSFSKAEIQSCRGCSLNRLKEVKAFIYEDLPNYDNIDFKAIHGAPPELVLYSEDMKEKERISLKDLSREQCNDLLKQKGFTKKLKKVEKEL
;
A
#
# COMPACT_ATOMS: atom_id res chain seq x y z
N MET A 1 -47.83 11.82 40.36
CA MET A 1 -47.66 13.13 39.71
C MET A 1 -46.59 13.03 38.64
N GLY A 2 -46.89 13.48 37.41
CA GLY A 2 -45.90 14.02 36.48
C GLY A 2 -45.27 13.05 35.47
N ASN A 3 -46.03 12.63 34.47
CA ASN A 3 -45.55 11.92 33.29
C ASN A 3 -44.80 12.93 32.41
N ILE A 4 -43.50 12.70 32.17
CA ILE A 4 -42.69 13.47 31.24
C ILE A 4 -43.09 13.12 29.79
N ALA A 5 -44.00 13.92 29.24
CA ALA A 5 -44.25 13.97 27.81
C ALA A 5 -43.13 14.78 27.14
N THR A 6 -42.11 14.11 26.60
CA THR A 6 -41.21 14.74 25.62
C THR A 6 -41.81 14.53 24.23
N SER A 7 -42.70 15.44 23.84
CA SER A 7 -43.15 15.58 22.46
C SER A 7 -42.07 16.36 21.68
N SER A 8 -41.31 15.66 20.83
CA SER A 8 -40.59 16.32 19.74
C SER A 8 -41.06 15.71 18.43
N GLY A 9 -42.05 16.34 17.81
CA GLY A 9 -42.56 16.00 16.49
C GLY A 9 -41.52 16.33 15.43
N GLY A 10 -40.59 15.42 15.19
CA GLY A 10 -39.78 15.42 13.98
C GLY A 10 -40.61 14.86 12.84
N SER A 11 -40.68 15.56 11.70
CA SER A 11 -41.30 15.01 10.48
C SER A 11 -40.68 13.63 10.19
N PRO A 12 -41.47 12.60 9.83
CA PRO A 12 -40.94 11.25 9.60
C PRO A 12 -39.86 11.25 8.50
N LEU A 13 -39.97 12.17 7.54
CA LEU A 13 -38.96 12.42 6.52
C LEU A 13 -37.61 12.91 7.09
N VAL A 14 -37.65 13.73 8.14
CA VAL A 14 -36.43 14.23 8.81
C VAL A 14 -35.76 13.10 9.58
N ILE A 15 -36.54 12.25 10.27
CA ILE A 15 -36.00 11.09 11.00
C ILE A 15 -35.38 10.09 10.02
N VAL A 16 -36.05 9.80 8.90
CA VAL A 16 -35.51 8.90 7.86
C VAL A 16 -34.24 9.48 7.24
N LEU A 17 -34.22 10.78 6.92
CA LEU A 17 -33.03 11.45 6.40
C LEU A 17 -31.87 11.39 7.39
N LEU A 18 -32.13 11.63 8.68
CA LEU A 18 -31.14 11.58 9.74
C LEU A 18 -30.61 10.16 9.95
N CYS A 19 -31.48 9.14 9.88
CA CYS A 19 -31.09 7.74 9.89
C CYS A 19 -30.22 7.38 8.67
N ILE A 20 -30.57 7.81 7.47
CA ILE A 20 -29.78 7.56 6.25
C ILE A 20 -28.39 8.19 6.37
N LEU A 21 -28.31 9.44 6.84
CA LEU A 21 -27.04 10.13 7.09
C LEU A 21 -26.20 9.42 8.15
N LEU A 22 -26.83 8.89 9.21
CA LEU A 22 -26.14 8.10 10.24
C LEU A 22 -25.60 6.77 9.67
N HIS A 23 -26.39 6.06 8.85
CA HIS A 23 -25.96 4.81 8.21
C HIS A 23 -24.81 5.03 7.22
N LEU A 24 -24.85 6.14 6.46
CA LEU A 24 -23.77 6.54 5.56
C LEU A 24 -22.48 6.87 6.33
N ALA A 25 -22.58 7.55 7.46
CA ALA A 25 -21.43 7.90 8.30
C ALA A 25 -20.78 6.67 8.98
N ILE A 26 -21.56 5.65 9.33
CA ILE A 26 -21.02 4.39 9.88
C ILE A 26 -20.33 3.55 8.79
N SER A 27 -20.80 3.63 7.54
CA SER A 27 -20.24 2.84 6.43
C SER A 27 -18.93 3.40 5.88
N SER A 28 -18.59 4.66 6.19
CA SER A 28 -17.28 5.21 5.86
C SER A 28 -16.27 4.83 6.95
N GLU A 29 -15.75 3.60 6.89
CA GLU A 29 -14.54 3.29 7.63
C GLU A 29 -13.37 4.02 6.95
N PRO A 30 -12.66 4.93 7.64
CA PRO A 30 -11.41 5.44 7.10
C PRO A 30 -10.41 4.27 7.09
N GLU A 31 -10.13 3.71 5.92
CA GLU A 31 -9.05 2.75 5.70
C GLU A 31 -7.71 3.43 6.01
N LEU A 32 -7.39 3.52 7.30
CA LEU A 32 -6.11 3.97 7.85
C LEU A 32 -5.12 2.82 7.98
N ASP A 33 -5.39 1.69 7.31
CA ASP A 33 -4.49 0.55 7.29
C ASP A 33 -3.53 0.65 6.09
N ARG A 34 -2.61 1.61 6.17
CA ARG A 34 -1.48 1.72 5.21
C ARG A 34 -0.33 0.77 5.58
N SER A 35 -0.60 -0.24 6.41
CA SER A 35 0.41 -1.25 6.73
C SER A 35 0.52 -2.22 5.55
N PHE A 36 1.68 -2.22 4.90
CA PHE A 36 1.99 -3.17 3.83
C PHE A 36 2.80 -4.32 4.43
N SER A 37 2.29 -5.54 4.31
CA SER A 37 2.96 -6.74 4.82
C SER A 37 4.00 -7.28 3.83
N LYS A 38 3.75 -7.07 2.53
CA LYS A 38 4.56 -7.60 1.43
C LYS A 38 4.55 -6.64 0.24
N ALA A 39 5.66 -6.57 -0.48
CA ALA A 39 5.73 -5.95 -1.80
C ALA A 39 6.27 -6.91 -2.86
N GLU A 40 5.93 -6.65 -4.11
CA GLU A 40 6.45 -7.36 -5.26
C GLU A 40 6.76 -6.37 -6.39
N ILE A 41 7.97 -6.44 -6.95
CA ILE A 41 8.28 -5.75 -8.20
C ILE A 41 7.96 -6.66 -9.36
N GLN A 42 7.05 -6.23 -10.22
CA GLN A 42 6.65 -6.94 -11.42
C GLN A 42 7.28 -6.27 -12.64
N SER A 43 8.01 -7.03 -13.47
CA SER A 43 8.53 -6.49 -14.75
C SER A 43 8.97 -7.57 -15.74
N CYS A 44 8.98 -7.25 -17.03
CA CYS A 44 9.65 -8.08 -18.04
C CYS A 44 11.18 -7.95 -17.93
N ARG A 45 11.87 -9.05 -17.60
CA ARG A 45 13.34 -9.11 -17.48
C ARG A 45 14.11 -8.57 -18.70
N GLY A 46 13.58 -8.79 -19.91
CA GLY A 46 14.28 -8.52 -21.17
C GLY A 46 13.74 -7.35 -22.00
N CYS A 47 12.60 -6.77 -21.62
CA CYS A 47 11.90 -5.76 -22.42
C CYS A 47 12.34 -4.34 -22.02
N SER A 48 11.49 -3.65 -21.26
CA SER A 48 11.66 -2.29 -20.76
C SER A 48 12.86 -2.15 -19.82
N LEU A 49 13.14 -3.18 -19.01
CA LEU A 49 14.20 -3.14 -17.99
C LEU A 49 15.60 -2.87 -18.56
N ASN A 50 15.89 -3.31 -19.79
CA ASN A 50 17.19 -3.09 -20.43
C ASN A 50 17.44 -1.62 -20.79
N ARG A 51 16.37 -0.83 -20.97
CA ARG A 51 16.48 0.62 -21.23
C ARG A 51 16.50 1.43 -19.94
N LEU A 52 15.98 0.88 -18.84
CA LEU A 52 15.83 1.52 -17.54
C LEU A 52 16.97 1.08 -16.61
N LYS A 53 18.19 1.56 -16.87
CA LYS A 53 19.40 1.15 -16.15
C LYS A 53 19.29 1.35 -14.64
N GLU A 54 18.74 2.47 -14.21
CA GLU A 54 18.54 2.82 -12.81
C GLU A 54 17.60 1.84 -12.10
N VAL A 55 16.42 1.60 -12.67
CA VAL A 55 15.43 0.65 -12.14
C VAL A 55 15.99 -0.78 -12.15
N LYS A 56 16.73 -1.14 -13.20
CA LYS A 56 17.40 -2.44 -13.30
C LYS A 56 18.42 -2.64 -12.18
N ALA A 57 19.27 -1.65 -11.93
CA ALA A 57 20.27 -1.69 -10.86
C ALA A 57 19.58 -1.79 -9.50
N PHE A 58 18.53 -1.01 -9.26
CA PHE A 58 17.71 -1.12 -8.06
C PHE A 58 17.18 -2.55 -7.84
N ILE A 59 16.56 -3.17 -8.85
CA ILE A 59 15.97 -4.52 -8.74
C ILE A 59 17.02 -5.59 -8.43
N TYR A 60 18.18 -5.54 -9.09
CA TYR A 60 19.18 -6.62 -8.96
C TYR A 60 20.20 -6.40 -7.85
N GLU A 61 20.47 -5.16 -7.46
CA GLU A 61 21.52 -4.84 -6.48
C GLU A 61 20.96 -4.41 -5.14
N ASP A 62 19.89 -3.62 -5.10
CA ASP A 62 19.35 -3.08 -3.85
C ASP A 62 18.23 -3.94 -3.28
N LEU A 63 17.27 -4.35 -4.11
CA LEU A 63 16.08 -5.11 -3.71
C LEU A 63 16.39 -6.35 -2.88
N PRO A 64 17.43 -7.16 -3.19
CA PRO A 64 17.77 -8.33 -2.37
C PRO A 64 18.09 -8.00 -0.90
N ASN A 65 18.47 -6.75 -0.63
CA ASN A 65 18.76 -6.27 0.72
C ASN A 65 17.51 -5.84 1.48
N TYR A 66 16.31 -5.84 0.91
CA TYR A 66 15.07 -5.53 1.61
C TYR A 66 14.37 -6.80 2.13
N ASP A 67 13.67 -6.67 3.26
CA ASP A 67 12.79 -7.71 3.79
C ASP A 67 11.38 -7.60 3.23
N ASN A 68 10.70 -8.74 3.06
CA ASN A 68 9.31 -8.83 2.58
C ASN A 68 9.05 -8.22 1.20
N ILE A 69 10.07 -8.20 0.33
CA ILE A 69 9.94 -7.76 -1.06
C ILE A 69 10.54 -8.78 -2.01
N ASP A 70 9.77 -9.15 -3.04
CA ASP A 70 10.20 -10.08 -4.09
C ASP A 70 10.23 -9.40 -5.47
N PHE A 71 10.99 -9.97 -6.41
CA PHE A 71 10.93 -9.60 -7.82
C PHE A 71 10.28 -10.72 -8.64
N LYS A 72 9.20 -10.40 -9.36
CA LYS A 72 8.49 -11.30 -10.25
C LYS A 72 8.66 -10.89 -11.71
N ALA A 73 9.18 -11.81 -12.49
CA ALA A 73 9.29 -11.64 -13.93
C ALA A 73 7.95 -11.91 -14.60
N ILE A 74 7.36 -10.92 -15.26
CA ILE A 74 6.12 -11.07 -16.04
C ILE A 74 6.38 -10.60 -17.47
N HIS A 75 6.10 -11.47 -18.44
CA HIS A 75 6.32 -11.16 -19.86
C HIS A 75 5.49 -9.95 -20.29
N GLY A 76 6.15 -8.97 -20.93
CA GLY A 76 5.50 -7.74 -21.41
C GLY A 76 5.11 -6.73 -20.33
N ALA A 77 5.25 -7.05 -19.04
CA ALA A 77 4.84 -6.13 -17.98
C ALA A 77 5.80 -4.93 -17.84
N PRO A 78 5.28 -3.71 -17.64
CA PRO A 78 6.09 -2.57 -17.22
C PRO A 78 6.68 -2.81 -15.82
N PRO A 79 7.76 -2.10 -15.42
CA PRO A 79 8.30 -2.19 -14.07
C PRO A 79 7.38 -1.47 -13.08
N GLU A 80 6.72 -2.24 -12.22
CA GLU A 80 5.76 -1.74 -11.24
C GLU A 80 6.05 -2.32 -9.85
N LEU A 81 5.90 -1.51 -8.82
CA LEU A 81 5.84 -1.94 -7.43
C LEU A 81 4.40 -2.23 -7.05
N VAL A 82 4.14 -3.43 -6.57
CA VAL A 82 2.83 -3.90 -6.12
C VAL A 82 2.89 -4.12 -4.61
N LEU A 83 1.98 -3.51 -3.88
CA LEU A 83 1.93 -3.49 -2.42
C LEU A 83 0.72 -4.29 -1.94
N TYR A 84 0.95 -5.20 -0.98
CA TYR A 84 -0.05 -6.12 -0.47
C TYR A 84 -0.34 -5.87 1.01
N SER A 85 -1.60 -6.07 1.42
CA SER A 85 -2.00 -6.16 2.82
C SER A 85 -1.66 -7.53 3.42
N GLU A 86 -1.85 -7.69 4.73
CA GLU A 86 -1.65 -8.96 5.44
C GLU A 86 -2.45 -10.13 4.83
N ASP A 87 -3.68 -9.87 4.40
CA ASP A 87 -4.53 -10.82 3.66
C ASP A 87 -4.06 -11.15 2.23
N MET A 88 -2.85 -10.74 1.82
CA MET A 88 -2.32 -10.91 0.46
C MET A 88 -3.18 -10.24 -0.64
N LYS A 89 -3.96 -9.22 -0.29
CA LYS A 89 -4.74 -8.41 -1.24
C LYS A 89 -3.89 -7.25 -1.75
N GLU A 90 -3.88 -7.05 -3.07
CA GLU A 90 -3.24 -5.89 -3.69
C GLU A 90 -3.96 -4.61 -3.25
N LYS A 91 -3.23 -3.71 -2.59
CA LYS A 91 -3.74 -2.42 -2.11
C LYS A 91 -3.30 -1.27 -3.01
N GLU A 92 -2.09 -1.33 -3.55
CA GLU A 92 -1.52 -0.24 -4.34
C GLU A 92 -0.53 -0.75 -5.39
N ARG A 93 -0.49 -0.08 -6.54
CA ARG A 93 0.41 -0.35 -7.66
C ARG A 93 1.02 0.95 -8.17
N ILE A 94 2.34 0.99 -8.27
CA ILE A 94 3.10 2.21 -8.59
C ILE A 94 4.08 1.91 -9.73
N SER A 95 4.06 2.73 -10.78
CA SER A 95 5.03 2.64 -11.88
C SER A 95 6.42 3.09 -11.42
N LEU A 96 7.45 2.29 -11.74
CA LEU A 96 8.85 2.63 -11.48
C LEU A 96 9.56 3.23 -12.69
N LYS A 97 8.89 3.31 -13.84
CA LYS A 97 9.52 3.64 -15.14
C LYS A 97 10.26 4.98 -15.14
N ASP A 98 9.72 5.96 -14.43
CA ASP A 98 10.22 7.34 -14.42
C ASP A 98 11.02 7.67 -13.14
N LEU A 99 11.32 6.65 -12.33
CA LEU A 99 12.04 6.80 -11.07
C LEU A 99 13.52 6.44 -11.22
N SER A 100 14.39 7.20 -10.54
CA SER A 100 15.79 6.86 -10.34
C SER A 100 15.94 5.72 -9.33
N ARG A 101 17.14 5.12 -9.27
CA ARG A 101 17.48 4.09 -8.27
C ARG A 101 17.26 4.59 -6.84
N GLU A 102 17.65 5.84 -6.56
CA GLU A 102 17.48 6.47 -5.25
C GLU A 102 16.00 6.67 -4.92
N GLN A 103 15.22 7.20 -5.87
CA GLN A 103 13.76 7.38 -5.71
C GLN A 103 13.04 6.05 -5.46
N CYS A 104 13.49 4.96 -6.10
CA CYS A 104 12.97 3.62 -5.82
C CYS A 104 13.27 3.15 -4.39
N ASN A 105 14.50 3.35 -3.91
CA ASN A 105 14.88 3.02 -2.53
C ASN A 105 14.09 3.85 -1.51
N ASP A 106 13.91 5.14 -1.78
CA ASP A 106 13.17 6.05 -0.89
C ASP A 106 11.68 5.75 -0.88
N LEU A 107 11.10 5.38 -2.03
CA LEU A 107 9.73 4.90 -2.11
C LEU A 107 9.52 3.70 -1.18
N LEU A 108 10.42 2.71 -1.19
CA LEU A 108 10.32 1.57 -0.28
C LEU A 108 10.37 1.97 1.20
N LYS A 109 11.28 2.88 1.57
CA LYS A 109 11.37 3.39 2.95
C LYS A 109 10.10 4.12 3.36
N GLN A 110 9.56 4.97 2.49
CA GLN A 110 8.31 5.70 2.73
C GLN A 110 7.11 4.75 2.91
N LYS A 111 7.14 3.60 2.23
CA LYS A 111 6.13 2.53 2.38
C LYS A 111 6.39 1.59 3.57
N GLY A 112 7.45 1.85 4.36
CA GLY A 112 7.73 1.11 5.60
C GLY A 112 8.62 -0.12 5.45
N PHE A 113 9.19 -0.36 4.25
CA PHE A 113 10.09 -1.49 4.05
C PHE A 113 11.50 -1.16 4.53
N THR A 114 12.09 -2.10 5.26
CA THR A 114 13.42 -1.95 5.86
C THR A 114 14.43 -2.86 5.17
N LYS A 115 15.70 -2.44 5.20
CA LYS A 115 16.80 -3.27 4.74
C LYS A 115 17.14 -4.31 5.80
N LYS A 116 17.46 -5.52 5.35
CA LYS A 116 18.02 -6.61 6.14
C LYS A 116 19.19 -6.09 6.95
N LEU A 117 19.14 -6.29 8.27
CA LEU A 117 20.29 -6.06 9.13
C LEU A 117 21.37 -7.07 8.70
N LYS A 118 22.48 -6.60 8.15
CA LYS A 118 23.67 -7.44 8.05
C LYS A 118 24.05 -7.79 9.48
N LYS A 119 23.90 -9.06 9.88
CA LYS A 119 24.55 -9.55 11.10
C LYS A 119 26.03 -9.23 10.93
N VAL A 120 26.51 -8.22 11.67
CA VAL A 120 27.94 -8.03 11.86
C VAL A 120 28.34 -9.21 12.72
N GLU A 121 28.80 -10.27 12.07
CA GLU A 121 29.45 -11.39 12.72
C GLU A 121 30.72 -10.82 13.35
N LYS A 122 30.61 -10.44 14.63
CA LYS A 122 31.78 -10.17 15.45
C LYS A 122 32.46 -11.51 15.65
N GLU A 123 33.45 -11.80 14.81
CA GLU A 123 34.44 -12.83 15.08
C GLU A 123 35.05 -12.52 16.47
N LEU A 124 34.87 -13.44 17.40
CA LEU A 124 35.54 -13.50 18.70
C LEU A 124 36.62 -14.57 18.63
#